data_AF-A0A7J9NAU7-F1
#
_entry.id   AF-A0A7J9NAU7-F1
#
_cell.length_a   1.000
_cell.length_b   1.000
_cell.length_c   1.000
_cell.angle_alpha   90.00
_cell.angle_beta   90.00
_cell.angle_gamma   90.00
#
_symmetry.space_group_name_H-M   'P 1'
#
loop_
_entity.id
_entity.type
_entity.pdbx_description
1 polymer ?
#
loop_
_entity_poly.entity_id
_entity_poly.type
_entity_poly.pdbx_seq_one_letter_code
_entity_poly.pdbx_strand_id
1 'polypeptide(L)'
;MKRFTVGAMKTPEYYGWWSKRVNDNIPGPREDCVQSLEEHLQVAPLELEIIKHDFEKRSSEWGKRIEQLEEEKMRLGLDVDIHKLEAEKLRKGKNKAEEDLDSLKTN
;
A
#
# COMPACT_ATOMS: atom_id res chain seq x y z
N MET A 1 7.17 22.82 -26.56
CA MET A 1 6.32 21.60 -26.59
C MET A 1 6.83 20.65 -27.66
N LYS A 2 7.30 19.47 -27.27
CA LYS A 2 7.70 18.41 -28.23
C LYS A 2 6.43 17.87 -28.88
N ARG A 3 6.35 17.91 -30.21
CA ARG A 3 5.25 17.32 -30.98
C ARG A 3 5.39 15.80 -30.89
N PHE A 4 4.56 15.16 -30.07
CA PHE A 4 4.35 13.72 -30.17
C PHE A 4 3.73 13.45 -31.53
N THR A 5 4.53 12.96 -32.47
CA THR A 5 4.05 12.43 -33.73
C THR A 5 3.44 11.08 -33.40
N VAL A 6 2.12 11.06 -33.21
CA VAL A 6 1.34 9.82 -33.19
C VAL A 6 1.51 9.23 -34.59
N GLY A 7 2.48 8.33 -34.73
CA GLY A 7 2.71 7.59 -35.96
C GLY A 7 1.38 6.98 -36.39
N ALA A 8 1.01 7.22 -37.64
CA ALA A 8 -0.18 6.65 -38.25
C ALA A 8 -0.20 5.15 -37.94
N MET A 9 -1.13 4.74 -37.07
CA MET A 9 -1.24 3.38 -36.53
C MET A 9 -1.75 2.37 -37.58
N LYS A 10 -1.61 2.71 -38.87
CA LYS A 10 -1.96 1.86 -40.00
C LYS A 10 -0.74 1.80 -40.92
N THR A 11 0.06 0.78 -40.68
CA THR A 11 1.15 0.33 -41.53
C THR A 11 0.72 0.35 -43.01
N PRO A 12 1.49 0.93 -43.94
CA PRO A 12 1.19 0.90 -45.37
C PRO A 12 0.94 -0.53 -45.90
N GLU A 13 1.57 -1.51 -45.24
CA GLU A 13 1.38 -2.94 -45.46
C GLU A 13 -0.08 -3.38 -45.23
N TYR A 14 -0.80 -2.79 -44.26
CA TYR A 14 -2.21 -3.07 -44.00
C TYR A 14 -3.09 -2.68 -45.20
N TYR A 15 -2.84 -1.50 -45.79
CA TYR A 15 -3.58 -1.03 -46.97
C TYR A 15 -3.27 -1.88 -48.20
N GLY A 16 -2.00 -2.26 -48.40
CA GLY A 16 -1.61 -3.17 -49.47
C GLY A 16 -2.19 -4.58 -49.33
N TRP A 17 -2.34 -5.08 -48.10
CA TRP A 17 -3.03 -6.32 -47.80
C TRP A 17 -4.55 -6.21 -48.02
N TRP A 18 -5.15 -5.09 -47.63
CA TRP A 18 -6.58 -4.83 -47.80
C TRP A 18 -6.98 -4.73 -49.28
N SER A 19 -6.22 -4.00 -50.10
CA SER A 19 -6.49 -3.83 -51.54
C SER A 19 -6.32 -5.12 -52.37
N LYS A 20 -5.68 -6.16 -51.83
CA LYS A 20 -5.51 -7.46 -52.50
C LYS A 20 -6.64 -8.46 -52.21
N ARG A 21 -7.63 -8.12 -51.37
CA ARG A 21 -8.75 -9.02 -51.07
C ARG A 21 -9.80 -8.91 -52.17
N VAL A 22 -10.11 -10.03 -52.83
CA VAL A 22 -11.05 -10.13 -53.96
C VAL A 22 -12.47 -10.51 -53.50
N ASN A 23 -12.68 -10.80 -52.21
CA ASN A 23 -13.96 -11.25 -51.66
C ASN A 23 -14.24 -10.58 -50.30
N ASP A 24 -15.05 -9.52 -50.31
CA ASP A 24 -15.38 -8.70 -49.13
C ASP A 24 -16.53 -9.29 -48.28
N ASN A 25 -16.40 -10.56 -47.88
CA ASN A 25 -17.35 -11.19 -46.94
C ASN A 25 -17.01 -10.90 -45.46
N ILE A 26 -16.03 -10.04 -45.18
CA ILE A 26 -15.73 -9.61 -43.82
C ILE A 26 -16.70 -8.47 -43.52
N PRO A 27 -17.64 -8.64 -42.58
CA PRO A 27 -18.52 -7.54 -42.18
C PRO A 27 -17.63 -6.36 -41.76
N GLY A 28 -17.94 -5.16 -42.23
CA GLY A 28 -17.36 -3.94 -41.64
C GLY A 28 -17.56 -3.95 -40.12
N PRO A 29 -16.77 -3.16 -39.34
CA PRO A 29 -17.00 -3.04 -37.91
C PRO A 29 -18.47 -2.72 -37.70
N ARG A 30 -19.19 -3.69 -37.13
CA ARG A 30 -20.62 -3.59 -36.95
C ARG A 30 -20.86 -2.52 -35.89
N GLU A 31 -21.85 -1.66 -36.07
CA GLU A 31 -22.17 -0.61 -35.08
C GLU A 31 -22.54 -1.20 -33.72
N ASP A 32 -23.01 -2.45 -33.69
CA ASP A 32 -23.21 -3.27 -32.47
C ASP A 32 -21.90 -3.50 -31.67
N CYS A 33 -20.74 -3.54 -32.32
CA CYS A 33 -19.42 -3.71 -31.68
C CYS A 33 -18.95 -2.41 -31.03
N VAL A 34 -19.38 -1.26 -31.55
CA VAL A 34 -19.07 0.05 -30.96
C VAL A 34 -19.94 0.28 -29.73
N GLN A 35 -21.25 0.00 -29.82
CA GLN A 35 -22.16 0.06 -28.68
C GLN A 35 -21.74 -0.91 -27.56
N SER A 36 -21.42 -2.16 -27.91
CA SER A 36 -20.95 -3.13 -26.92
C SER A 36 -19.59 -2.76 -26.30
N LEU A 37 -18.63 -2.22 -27.06
CA LEU A 37 -17.38 -1.75 -26.48
C LEU A 37 -17.59 -0.57 -25.51
N GLU A 38 -18.48 0.36 -25.86
CA GLU A 38 -18.82 1.51 -25.00
C GLU A 38 -19.52 1.06 -23.71
N GLU A 39 -20.41 0.07 -23.77
CA GLU A 39 -21.02 -0.57 -22.61
C GLU A 39 -20.00 -1.31 -21.72
N HIS A 40 -19.08 -2.09 -22.31
CA HIS A 40 -18.01 -2.77 -21.56
C HIS A 40 -17.04 -1.76 -20.92
N LEU A 41 -16.75 -0.67 -21.64
CA LEU A 41 -15.98 0.46 -21.13
C LEU A 41 -16.77 1.39 -20.21
N GLN A 42 -18.07 1.19 -19.99
CA GLN A 42 -18.85 1.88 -18.95
C GLN A 42 -18.93 1.05 -17.66
N VAL A 43 -19.02 -0.27 -17.80
CA VAL A 43 -18.97 -1.22 -16.68
C VAL A 43 -17.56 -1.28 -16.06
N ALA A 44 -16.50 -1.31 -16.88
CA ALA A 44 -15.13 -1.37 -16.37
C ALA A 44 -14.72 -0.14 -15.50
N PRO A 45 -15.08 1.11 -15.84
CA PRO A 45 -14.91 2.26 -14.95
C PRO A 45 -15.63 2.12 -13.62
N LEU A 46 -16.82 1.52 -13.59
CA LEU A 46 -17.59 1.34 -12.35
C LEU A 46 -16.90 0.36 -11.40
N GLU A 47 -16.40 -0.76 -11.92
CA GLU A 47 -15.64 -1.73 -11.10
C GLU A 47 -14.36 -1.11 -10.54
N LEU A 48 -13.64 -0.32 -11.35
CA LEU A 48 -12.44 0.39 -10.90
C LEU A 48 -12.74 1.47 -9.87
N GLU A 49 -13.88 2.16 -9.99
CA GLU A 49 -14.32 3.16 -9.03
C GLU A 49 -14.66 2.52 -7.67
N ILE A 50 -15.33 1.36 -7.67
CA ILE A 50 -15.60 0.57 -6.46
C ILE A 50 -14.29 0.12 -5.81
N ILE A 51 -13.36 -0.46 -6.58
CA ILE A 51 -12.06 -0.93 -6.09
C ILE A 51 -11.26 0.24 -5.49
N LYS A 52 -11.29 1.40 -6.13
CA LYS A 52 -10.60 2.61 -5.64
C LYS A 52 -11.16 3.04 -4.30
N HIS A 53 -12.49 3.14 -4.17
CA HIS A 53 -13.12 3.52 -2.90
C HIS A 53 -12.81 2.52 -1.78
N ASP A 54 -12.86 1.21 -2.07
CA ASP A 54 -12.51 0.17 -1.10
C ASP A 54 -11.02 0.20 -0.70
N PHE A 55 -10.15 0.57 -1.62
CA PHE A 55 -8.73 0.78 -1.33
C PHE A 55 -8.53 1.98 -0.40
N GLU A 56 -9.15 3.12 -0.71
CA GLU A 56 -9.08 4.34 0.12
C GLU A 56 -9.62 4.09 1.54
N LYS A 57 -10.74 3.39 1.66
CA LYS A 57 -11.31 3.00 2.95
C LYS A 57 -10.34 2.15 3.77
N ARG A 58 -9.81 1.07 3.18
CA ARG A 58 -8.83 0.20 3.85
C ARG A 58 -7.58 0.98 4.22
N SER A 59 -7.06 1.81 3.33
CA SER A 59 -5.88 2.63 3.61
C SER A 59 -6.09 3.56 4.81
N SER A 60 -7.28 4.13 4.96
CA SER A 60 -7.63 4.95 6.13
C SER A 60 -7.68 4.13 7.42
N GLU A 61 -8.29 2.95 7.38
CA GLU A 61 -8.33 2.01 8.52
C GLU A 61 -6.93 1.58 8.95
N TRP A 62 -6.05 1.24 7.99
CA TRP A 62 -4.65 0.92 8.25
C TRP A 62 -3.89 2.10 8.86
N GLY A 63 -4.11 3.33 8.38
CA GLY A 63 -3.51 4.54 8.95
C GLY A 63 -3.85 4.70 10.43
N LYS A 64 -5.13 4.57 10.81
CA LYS A 64 -5.56 4.62 12.21
C LYS A 64 -4.95 3.49 13.05
N ARG A 65 -4.81 2.29 12.49
CA ARG A 65 -4.21 1.16 13.19
C ARG A 65 -2.71 1.39 13.45
N ILE A 66 -2.01 2.00 12.50
CA ILE A 66 -0.60 2.38 12.67
C ILE A 66 -0.45 3.41 13.78
N GLU A 67 -1.26 4.47 13.77
CA GLU A 67 -1.24 5.51 14.81
C GLU A 67 -1.47 4.93 16.21
N GLN A 68 -2.45 4.04 16.37
CA GLN A 68 -2.69 3.34 17.64
C GLN A 68 -1.50 2.51 18.10
N LEU A 69 -0.83 1.81 17.18
CA LEU A 69 0.34 0.99 17.50
C LEU A 69 1.55 1.84 17.88
N GLU A 70 1.73 3.01 17.24
CA GLU A 70 2.78 3.95 17.59
C GLU A 70 2.57 4.55 18.99
N GLU A 71 1.33 4.89 19.36
CA GLU A 71 0.97 5.35 20.70
C GLU A 71 1.22 4.25 21.75
N GLU A 72 0.76 3.02 21.49
CA GLU A 72 0.98 1.89 22.39
C GLU A 72 2.48 1.59 22.58
N LYS A 73 3.26 1.62 21.50
CA LYS A 73 4.72 1.45 21.55
C LYS A 73 5.39 2.51 22.42
N MET A 74 4.97 3.77 22.30
CA MET A 74 5.50 4.86 23.13
C MET A 74 5.19 4.62 24.61
N ARG A 75 3.94 4.27 24.95
CA ARG A 75 3.54 3.97 26.33
C ARG A 75 4.36 2.82 26.92
N LEU A 76 4.46 1.70 26.20
CA LEU A 76 5.23 0.55 26.65
C LEU A 76 6.72 0.88 26.80
N GLY A 77 7.27 1.74 25.93
CA GLY A 77 8.63 2.23 26.07
C GLY A 77 8.86 2.95 27.41
N LEU A 78 7.92 3.82 27.81
CA LEU A 78 7.98 4.51 29.10
C LEU A 78 7.89 3.53 30.27
N ASP A 79 6.99 2.55 30.21
CA ASP A 79 6.84 1.54 31.26
C ASP A 79 8.14 0.73 31.44
N VAL A 80 8.80 0.35 30.34
CA VAL A 80 10.09 -0.34 30.37
C VAL A 80 11.16 0.51 31.07
N ASP A 81 11.23 1.81 30.77
CA ASP A 81 12.19 2.72 31.38
C ASP A 81 11.93 2.91 32.89
N ILE A 82 10.65 3.00 33.29
CA ILE A 82 10.25 3.06 34.70
C ILE A 82 10.69 1.80 35.43
N HIS A 83 10.36 0.62 34.90
CA HIS A 83 10.72 -0.66 35.52
C HIS A 83 12.24 -0.81 35.63
N LYS A 84 12.99 -0.35 34.63
CA LYS A 84 14.45 -0.35 34.65
C LYS A 84 15.00 0.53 35.77
N LEU A 85 14.46 1.73 35.95
CA LEU A 85 14.85 2.65 37.02
C LEU A 85 14.55 2.08 38.41
N GLU A 86 13.37 1.49 38.59
CA GLU A 86 12.98 0.84 39.85
C GLU A 86 13.91 -0.33 40.19
N ALA A 87 14.22 -1.18 39.21
CA ALA A 87 15.15 -2.30 39.39
C ALA A 87 16.56 -1.82 39.77
N GLU A 88 17.05 -0.73 39.15
CA GLU A 88 18.35 -0.16 39.50
C GLU A 88 18.36 0.38 40.94
N LYS A 89 17.30 1.07 41.36
CA LYS A 89 17.14 1.59 42.73
C LYS A 89 17.14 0.44 43.75
N LEU A 90 16.40 -0.62 43.48
CA LEU A 90 16.35 -1.81 44.33
C LEU A 90 17.73 -2.48 44.44
N ARG A 91 18.45 -2.61 43.32
CA ARG A 91 19.82 -3.16 43.32
C ARG A 91 20.77 -2.32 44.17
N LYS A 92 20.73 -0.99 44.05
CA LYS A 92 21.56 -0.10 44.88
C LYS A 92 21.23 -0.24 46.36
N GLY A 93 19.95 -0.31 46.71
CA GLY A 93 19.52 -0.54 48.10
C GLY A 93 20.01 -1.88 48.65
N LYS A 94 19.90 -2.95 47.86
CA LYS A 94 20.38 -4.29 48.25
C LYS A 94 21.89 -4.29 48.50
N ASN A 95 22.67 -3.76 47.55
CA ASN A 95 24.13 -3.74 47.66
C ASN A 95 24.59 -2.99 48.93
N LYS A 96 23.95 -1.85 49.24
CA LYS A 96 24.25 -1.10 50.46
C LYS A 96 23.95 -1.91 51.73
N ALA A 97 22.79 -2.56 51.79
CA ALA A 97 22.43 -3.39 52.94
C ALA A 97 23.39 -4.59 53.13
N GLU A 98 23.91 -5.13 52.02
CA GLU A 98 24.90 -6.21 52.04
C GLU A 98 26.27 -5.72 52.53
N GLU A 99 26.75 -4.57 52.05
CA GLU A 99 27.96 -3.90 52.55
C GLU A 99 27.87 -3.57 54.06
N ASP A 100 26.73 -3.04 54.51
CA ASP A 100 26.48 -2.74 55.92
C ASP A 100 26.50 -4.03 56.77
N LEU A 101 25.91 -5.13 56.28
CA LEU A 101 25.91 -6.42 56.96
C LEU A 101 27.32 -7.02 57.07
N ASP A 102 28.11 -6.95 56.02
CA ASP A 102 29.48 -7.50 56.02
C ASP A 102 30.41 -6.68 56.93
N SER A 103 30.20 -5.37 57.03
CA SER A 103 30.88 -4.50 57.99
C SER A 103 30.56 -4.86 59.45
N LEU A 104 29.32 -5.31 59.73
CA LEU A 104 28.93 -5.77 61.05
C LEU A 104 29.51 -7.15 61.42
N LYS A 105 29.74 -8.03 60.44
CA LYS A 105 30.34 -9.35 60.67
C LYS A 105 31.85 -9.32 60.89
N THR A 106 32.52 -8.27 60.42
CA THR A 106 33.98 -8.11 60.48
C THR A 106 34.48 -7.38 61.71
N ASN A 107 33.58 -6.85 62.55
CA ASN A 107 33.85 -6.36 63.91
C ASN A 107 33.50 -7.43 64.96
#